data_AF-A0A379W1I6-F1
#
_entry.id   AF-A0A379W1I6-F1
#
_cell.length_a   1.000
_cell.length_b   1.000
_cell.length_c   1.000
_cell.angle_alpha   90.00
_cell.angle_beta   90.00
_cell.angle_gamma   90.00
#
_symmetry.space_group_name_H-M   'P 1'
#
loop_
_entity.id
_entity.type
_entity.pdbx_description
1 polymer ?
#
loop_
_entity_poly.entity_id
_entity_poly.type
_entity_poly.pdbx_seq_one_letter_code
_entity_poly.pdbx_strand_id
1 'polypeptide(L)' 'MKNKEDFSMDGGFFKPLTKPGLGVDIDEARVIELSKSAPDWRKSVVAAR' A
#
# COMPACT_ATOMS: atom_id res chain seq x y z
N MET A 1 -4.67 2.79 -4.76
CA MET A 1 -5.90 2.06 -4.35
C MET A 1 -7.04 3.04 -4.39
N LYS A 2 -8.19 2.60 -4.90
CA LYS A 2 -9.38 3.43 -5.07
C LYS A 2 -10.22 3.48 -3.79
N ASN A 3 -10.18 2.43 -2.98
CA ASN A 3 -10.94 2.31 -1.73
C ASN A 3 -10.11 2.61 -0.47
N LYS A 4 -9.48 3.78 -0.41
CA LYS A 4 -8.52 4.10 0.67
C LYS A 4 -9.19 4.22 2.04
N GLU A 5 -10.40 4.73 2.04
CA GLU A 5 -11.27 4.91 3.19
C GLU A 5 -11.63 3.62 3.93
N ASP A 6 -11.70 2.48 3.22
CA ASP A 6 -11.98 1.16 3.82
C ASP A 6 -10.90 0.72 4.82
N PHE A 7 -9.70 1.32 4.72
CA PHE A 7 -8.54 1.03 5.58
C PHE A 7 -8.30 2.11 6.65
N SER A 8 -9.28 3.00 6.86
CA SER A 8 -9.17 4.03 7.89
C SER A 8 -9.10 3.39 9.27
N MET A 9 -8.20 3.90 10.11
CA MET A 9 -8.03 3.44 11.48
C MET A 9 -8.78 4.35 12.45
N ASP A 10 -9.51 3.75 13.37
CA ASP A 10 -10.17 4.40 14.50
C ASP A 10 -9.75 3.70 15.79
N GLY A 11 -9.25 4.46 16.78
CA GLY A 11 -8.81 3.90 18.06
C GLY A 11 -7.68 2.86 17.97
N GLY A 12 -6.89 2.85 16.89
CA GLY A 12 -5.81 1.88 16.66
C GLY A 12 -6.23 0.59 15.96
N PHE A 13 -7.51 0.47 15.56
CA PHE A 13 -8.04 -0.67 14.84
C PHE A 13 -8.66 -0.23 13.51
N PHE A 14 -8.74 -1.13 12.53
CA PHE A 14 -9.49 -0.88 11.29
C PHE A 14 -10.64 -1.88 11.17
N LYS A 15 -11.69 -1.50 10.44
CA LYS A 15 -12.88 -2.32 10.26
C LYS A 15 -12.57 -3.55 9.38
N PRO A 16 -13.27 -4.67 9.59
CA PRO A 16 -13.15 -5.83 8.69
C PRO A 16 -13.40 -5.44 7.23
N LEU A 17 -12.61 -5.99 6.31
CA LEU A 17 -12.77 -5.75 4.88
C LEU A 17 -13.97 -6.55 4.37
N THR A 18 -15.00 -5.86 3.90
CA THR A 18 -16.29 -6.46 3.50
C THR A 18 -16.39 -6.79 2.02
N LYS A 19 -15.41 -6.34 1.23
CA LYS A 19 -15.33 -6.60 -0.22
C LYS A 19 -14.75 -8.00 -0.48
N PRO A 20 -15.14 -8.64 -1.59
CA PRO A 20 -14.65 -9.99 -1.92
C PRO A 20 -13.12 -10.02 -2.12
N GLY A 21 -12.53 -11.20 -1.93
CA GLY A 21 -11.08 -11.42 -2.06
C GLY A 21 -10.30 -10.73 -0.94
N LEU A 22 -9.24 -9.99 -1.30
CA LEU A 22 -8.43 -9.22 -0.34
C LEU A 22 -9.14 -7.93 0.13
N GLY A 23 -10.28 -7.58 -0.45
CA GLY A 23 -11.02 -6.37 -0.12
C GLY A 23 -10.32 -5.07 -0.55
N VAL A 24 -9.39 -5.14 -1.50
CA VAL A 24 -8.65 -4.00 -2.05
C VAL A 24 -9.11 -3.73 -3.48
N ASP A 25 -9.43 -2.48 -3.78
CA ASP A 25 -9.64 -1.99 -5.15
C ASP A 25 -8.36 -1.28 -5.63
N ILE A 26 -7.66 -1.92 -6.58
CA ILE A 26 -6.37 -1.46 -7.06
C ILE A 26 -6.56 -0.35 -8.10
N ASP A 27 -5.76 0.71 -7.96
CA ASP A 27 -5.69 1.77 -8.96
C ASP A 27 -4.58 1.41 -9.96
N GLU A 28 -4.94 0.62 -10.99
CA GLU A 28 -3.97 0.08 -11.95
C GLU A 28 -3.25 1.16 -12.74
N ALA A 29 -3.93 2.24 -13.11
CA ALA A 29 -3.33 3.37 -13.83
C ALA A 29 -2.17 3.96 -13.02
N ARG A 30 -2.42 4.22 -11.73
CA ARG A 30 -1.41 4.72 -10.81
C ARG A 30 -0.27 3.73 -10.59
N VAL A 31 -0.56 2.43 -10.53
CA VAL A 31 0.49 1.40 -10.41
C VAL A 31 1.41 1.41 -11.63
N ILE A 32 0.85 1.45 -12.84
CA ILE A 32 1.62 1.48 -14.09
C ILE A 32 2.50 2.73 -14.17
N GLU A 33 1.98 3.90 -13.82
CA GLU A 33 2.75 5.14 -13.83
C GLU A 33 3.94 5.10 -12.85
N LEU A 34 3.71 4.66 -11.60
CA LEU A 34 4.75 4.59 -10.58
C LEU A 34 5.78 3.49 -10.85
N SER A 35 5.38 2.43 -11.55
CA SER A 35 6.29 1.32 -11.89
C SER A 35 7.37 1.74 -12.88
N LYS A 36 7.14 2.78 -13.70
CA LYS A 36 8.12 3.26 -14.69
C LYS A 36 9.34 3.95 -14.07
N SER A 37 9.20 4.50 -12.86
CA SER A 37 10.24 5.26 -12.16
C SER A 37 10.62 4.64 -10.82
N ALA A 38 10.29 3.36 -10.62
CA ALA A 38 10.64 2.64 -9.40
C ALA A 38 12.17 2.56 -9.24
N PRO A 39 12.74 3.07 -8.14
CA PRO A 39 14.17 2.98 -7.91
C PRO A 39 14.58 1.53 -7.69
N ASP A 40 15.83 1.20 -8.05
CA ASP A 40 16.41 -0.10 -7.73
C ASP A 40 16.33 -0.39 -6.24
N TRP A 41 16.20 -1.67 -5.92
CA TRP A 41 16.25 -2.16 -4.56
C TRP A 41 17.58 -1.78 -3.91
N ARG A 42 17.52 -1.01 -2.82
CA ARG A 42 18.71 -0.61 -2.05
C ARG A 42 18.85 -1.45 -0.79
N LYS A 43 20.04 -2.02 -0.58
CA LYS A 43 20.40 -2.69 0.67
C LYS A 43 20.88 -1.64 1.68
N SER A 44 20.11 -1.43 2.75
CA SER A 44 20.54 -0.59 3.87
C SER A 44 21.70 -1.26 4.60
N VAL A 45 22.80 -0.54 4.78
CA VAL A 45 23.89 -0.96 5.68
C VAL A 45 23.58 -0.48 7.09
N VAL A 46 23.84 -1.34 8.08
CA VAL A 46 23.66 -0.98 9.49
C VAL A 46 24.70 0.09 9.82
N ALA A 47 24.26 1.20 10.44
CA ALA A 47 25.20 2.21 10.92
C ALA A 47 26.06 1.59 12.05
N ALA A 48 27.35 1.40 11.78
CA ALA A 48 28.31 1.09 12.83
C ALA A 48 28.39 2.30 13.77
N ARG A 49 28.15 2.06 15.06
CA ARG A 49 28.28 3.07 16.13
C ARG A 49 29.73 3.31 16.48
#